data_AF-A0A3S0HXC7-F1
#
_entry.id   AF-A0A3S0HXC7-F1
#
_cell.length_a   1.000
_cell.length_b   1.000
_cell.length_c   1.000
_cell.angle_alpha   90.00
_cell.angle_beta   90.00
_cell.angle_gamma   90.00
#
_symmetry.space_group_name_H-M   'P 1'
#
loop_
_entity.id
_entity.type
_entity.pdbx_description
1 polymer ?
#
loop_
_entity_poly.entity_id
_entity_poly.type
_entity_poly.pdbx_seq_one_letter_code
_entity_poly.pdbx_strand_id
1 'polypeptide(L)'
;LAAFDHRHIFLDPNPDAAASWAERNRLFAMPRSSWADYDRALLSPGGQIVERSAKSVELTPEVRACFGIEASHLAPAELMRRLLTAKVDLLWFGGIGTYIKESGETNAEAGDKANDALRVDGRDLRATVVGEGANLGATQRGRIEAARVGVRLNTDAIDNSAGVDTSDHEVNIKILLGDVVARGDMTVKQRDTLMASMTDEVAALVLADNYRQTQALTIAQSQGAALLEAQARFIRALEKAGRLNRAIEFLPNDEELAERMADRRGLTRPELAVLLAYAKITLYDDLLASDLPDDPAMAAELRAYFPVPLQEGQADAIARHRLRREIIATQATNGLVNRVGPTFVRDMMDKTGLAPADVARAYAITRDVFGLNTLWDVIDRLDNAVPAATQTALVLDTLRLTERSVAWFLVNGTHPLNVATEVAAYQQGVSALHSGLDRFLVGDEAASLAARVAEAVAHGVPEALAKQVAALPILGAAPDLVRIATRSGRDVAAVAAVYFGLGRRFGLEWLRDRAAGAKVDNDWQKQAVAAIVDDLFAHQSALTMRVLDSEAADSAAVDAWIARRRPLVERVETLLSELRGQPGVDLAMLAVANRQLRGLTVG
;
A
#
# COMPACT_ATOMS: atom_id res chain seq x y z
N LEU A 1 -31.14 2.67 -9.22
CA LEU A 1 -32.03 2.41 -8.06
C LEU A 1 -32.60 3.68 -7.46
N ALA A 2 -31.82 4.53 -6.78
CA ALA A 2 -32.34 5.78 -6.23
C ALA A 2 -31.28 6.90 -6.21
N ALA A 3 -31.75 8.14 -6.12
CA ALA A 3 -30.96 9.32 -5.81
C ALA A 3 -31.87 10.37 -5.16
N PHE A 4 -31.32 11.29 -4.38
CA PHE A 4 -32.08 12.44 -3.89
C PHE A 4 -31.19 13.69 -3.84
N ASP A 5 -31.80 14.85 -4.01
CA ASP A 5 -31.14 16.14 -3.85
C ASP A 5 -31.99 17.09 -2.97
N HIS A 6 -31.77 18.40 -3.08
CA HIS A 6 -32.54 19.39 -2.35
C HIS A 6 -33.97 19.61 -2.89
N ARG A 7 -34.29 19.08 -4.09
CA ARG A 7 -35.55 19.27 -4.81
C ARG A 7 -36.35 17.99 -4.94
N HIS A 8 -35.72 16.88 -5.34
CA HIS A 8 -36.40 15.67 -5.75
C HIS A 8 -35.82 14.40 -5.13
N ILE A 9 -36.64 13.35 -5.10
CA ILE A 9 -36.23 11.97 -4.86
C ILE A 9 -36.52 11.19 -6.15
N PHE A 10 -35.46 10.67 -6.75
CA PHE A 10 -35.50 9.80 -7.93
C PHE A 10 -35.55 8.34 -7.48
N LEU A 11 -36.51 7.58 -8.00
CA LEU A 11 -36.71 6.16 -7.71
C LEU A 11 -36.90 5.40 -9.01
N ASP A 12 -36.06 4.39 -9.23
CA ASP A 12 -36.11 3.52 -10.41
C ASP A 12 -35.75 2.09 -9.97
N PRO A 13 -36.73 1.23 -9.69
CA PRO A 13 -36.51 -0.06 -9.04
C PRO A 13 -35.81 -1.09 -9.94
N ASN A 14 -35.88 -0.95 -11.26
CA ASN A 14 -35.25 -1.87 -12.20
C ASN A 14 -34.77 -1.16 -13.48
N PRO A 15 -33.80 -0.22 -13.38
CA PRO A 15 -33.37 0.61 -14.50
C PRO A 15 -32.66 -0.20 -15.57
N ASP A 16 -32.88 0.14 -16.84
CA ASP A 16 -31.97 -0.27 -17.91
C ASP A 16 -30.68 0.57 -17.82
N ALA A 17 -29.56 -0.09 -17.47
CA ALA A 17 -28.32 0.61 -17.18
C ALA A 17 -27.79 1.46 -18.35
N ALA A 18 -27.92 0.98 -19.59
CA ALA A 18 -27.43 1.67 -20.77
C ALA A 18 -28.28 2.90 -21.10
N ALA A 19 -29.61 2.74 -21.13
CA ALA A 19 -30.55 3.82 -21.39
C ALA A 19 -30.50 4.89 -20.28
N SER A 20 -30.48 4.47 -19.00
CA SER A 20 -30.36 5.38 -17.87
C SER A 20 -29.03 6.16 -17.88
N TRP A 21 -27.93 5.53 -18.30
CA TRP A 21 -26.65 6.24 -18.41
C TRP A 21 -26.70 7.32 -19.50
N ALA A 22 -27.21 6.98 -20.68
CA ALA A 22 -27.33 7.94 -21.79
C ALA A 22 -28.17 9.16 -21.38
N GLU A 23 -29.28 8.94 -20.69
CA GLU A 23 -30.14 10.01 -20.20
C GLU A 23 -29.49 10.85 -19.09
N ARG A 24 -28.82 10.21 -18.12
CA ARG A 24 -28.07 10.93 -17.08
C ARG A 24 -26.93 11.76 -17.67
N ASN A 25 -26.26 11.25 -18.71
CA ASN A 25 -25.22 12.00 -19.42
C ASN A 25 -25.81 13.21 -20.17
N ARG A 26 -26.99 13.07 -20.78
CA ARG A 26 -27.73 14.20 -21.37
C ARG A 26 -28.03 15.26 -20.30
N LEU A 27 -28.55 14.86 -19.13
CA LEU A 27 -28.82 15.76 -18.01
C LEU A 27 -27.55 16.45 -17.51
N PHE A 28 -26.43 15.74 -17.41
CA PHE A 28 -25.14 16.30 -17.00
C PHE A 28 -24.63 17.35 -18.00
N ALA A 29 -24.80 17.13 -19.30
CA ALA A 29 -24.38 18.06 -20.35
C ALA A 29 -25.25 19.31 -20.47
N MET A 30 -26.43 19.35 -19.82
CA MET A 30 -27.28 20.54 -19.81
C MET A 30 -26.67 21.65 -18.95
N PRO A 31 -26.74 22.92 -19.36
CA PRO A 31 -26.23 24.04 -18.56
C PRO A 31 -26.86 24.14 -17.16
N ARG A 32 -28.13 23.73 -17.05
CA ARG A 32 -28.90 23.55 -15.82
C ARG A 32 -29.82 22.36 -16.00
N SER A 33 -29.80 21.44 -15.05
CA SER A 33 -30.66 20.27 -15.02
C SER A 33 -31.10 19.95 -13.60
N SER A 34 -32.13 19.11 -13.52
CA SER A 34 -32.68 18.54 -12.31
C SER A 34 -33.29 17.17 -12.64
N TRP A 35 -33.65 16.40 -11.62
CA TRP A 35 -34.37 15.14 -11.84
C TRP A 35 -35.73 15.34 -12.54
N ALA A 36 -36.34 16.53 -12.48
CA ALA A 36 -37.57 16.80 -13.23
C ALA A 36 -37.37 16.80 -14.75
N ASP A 37 -36.13 17.02 -15.22
CA ASP A 37 -35.77 17.03 -16.64
C ASP A 37 -35.49 15.62 -17.18
N TYR A 38 -35.44 14.59 -16.31
CA TYR A 38 -35.24 13.20 -16.69
C TYR A 38 -36.44 12.67 -17.49
N ASP A 39 -36.19 12.03 -18.63
CA ASP A 39 -37.24 11.41 -19.43
C ASP A 39 -37.90 10.26 -18.67
N ARG A 40 -39.12 10.52 -18.18
CA ARG A 40 -39.91 9.56 -17.41
C ARG A 40 -40.30 8.32 -18.20
N ALA A 41 -40.28 8.36 -19.54
CA ALA A 41 -40.54 7.19 -20.37
C ALA A 41 -39.42 6.13 -20.26
N LEU A 42 -38.23 6.52 -19.77
CA LEU A 42 -37.09 5.65 -19.54
C LEU A 42 -37.04 5.05 -18.11
N LEU A 43 -37.98 5.42 -17.23
CA LEU A 43 -38.11 4.80 -15.91
C LEU A 43 -38.62 3.37 -16.06
N SER A 44 -38.12 2.45 -15.22
CA SER A 44 -38.68 1.11 -15.17
C SER A 44 -40.15 1.13 -14.70
N PRO A 45 -40.91 0.03 -14.89
CA PRO A 45 -42.21 -0.12 -14.25
C PRO A 45 -42.14 0.18 -12.74
N GLY A 46 -43.05 1.03 -12.28
CA GLY A 46 -43.11 1.51 -10.89
C GLY A 46 -42.09 2.60 -10.52
N GLY A 47 -41.22 3.03 -11.44
CA GLY A 47 -40.30 4.15 -11.24
C GLY A 47 -41.02 5.49 -11.12
N GLN A 48 -40.47 6.40 -10.31
CA GLN A 48 -41.07 7.72 -10.08
C GLN A 48 -40.04 8.77 -9.65
N ILE A 49 -40.36 10.03 -9.96
CA ILE A 49 -39.61 11.20 -9.52
C ILE A 49 -40.57 12.08 -8.73
N VAL A 50 -40.25 12.29 -7.46
CA VAL A 50 -41.15 12.93 -6.49
C VAL A 50 -40.50 14.18 -5.88
N GLU A 51 -41.32 15.18 -5.60
CA GLU A 51 -40.88 16.41 -4.94
C GLU A 51 -40.51 16.14 -3.47
N ARG A 52 -39.34 16.60 -3.05
CA ARG A 52 -38.89 16.51 -1.65
C ARG A 52 -39.78 17.33 -0.71
N SER A 53 -40.45 18.36 -1.22
CA SER A 53 -41.40 19.19 -0.46
C SER A 53 -42.81 18.56 -0.33
N ALA A 54 -43.06 17.38 -0.89
CA ALA A 54 -44.34 16.71 -0.76
C ALA A 54 -44.65 16.38 0.71
N LYS A 55 -45.94 16.42 1.11
CA LYS A 55 -46.34 16.03 2.47
C LYS A 55 -46.26 14.52 2.69
N SER A 56 -46.49 13.76 1.63
CA SER A 56 -46.51 12.30 1.61
C SER A 56 -46.18 11.84 0.19
N VAL A 57 -45.52 10.70 0.09
CA VAL A 57 -45.15 10.02 -1.16
C VAL A 57 -45.84 8.67 -1.15
N GLU A 58 -46.72 8.44 -2.12
CA GLU A 58 -47.24 7.10 -2.41
C GLU A 58 -46.15 6.27 -3.11
N LEU A 59 -45.87 5.09 -2.58
CA LEU A 59 -44.83 4.21 -3.12
C LEU A 59 -45.48 3.09 -3.93
N THR A 60 -44.97 2.91 -5.15
CA THR A 60 -45.35 1.80 -6.02
C THR A 60 -44.95 0.45 -5.40
N PRO A 61 -45.66 -0.65 -5.70
CA PRO A 61 -45.28 -1.99 -5.25
C PRO A 61 -43.83 -2.36 -5.60
N GLU A 62 -43.34 -1.95 -6.76
CA GLU A 62 -41.99 -2.24 -7.26
C GLU A 62 -40.92 -1.51 -6.43
N VAL A 63 -41.11 -0.22 -6.13
CA VAL A 63 -40.20 0.55 -5.25
C VAL A 63 -40.19 -0.04 -3.84
N ARG A 64 -41.36 -0.40 -3.32
CA ARG A 64 -41.49 -1.03 -2.01
C ARG A 64 -40.74 -2.35 -1.93
N ALA A 65 -40.87 -3.21 -2.94
CA ALA A 65 -40.15 -4.46 -3.03
C ALA A 65 -38.63 -4.24 -3.15
N CYS A 66 -38.20 -3.29 -4.00
CA CYS A 66 -36.78 -2.98 -4.23
C CYS A 66 -36.05 -2.55 -2.94
N PHE A 67 -36.69 -1.74 -2.10
CA PHE A 67 -36.07 -1.21 -0.88
C PHE A 67 -36.52 -1.89 0.42
N GLY A 68 -37.39 -2.91 0.33
CA GLY A 68 -37.94 -3.61 1.49
C GLY A 68 -38.82 -2.71 2.38
N ILE A 69 -39.66 -1.88 1.77
CA ILE A 69 -40.53 -0.92 2.47
C ILE A 69 -41.97 -1.46 2.54
N GLU A 70 -42.46 -1.71 3.75
CA GLU A 70 -43.82 -2.21 3.96
C GLU A 70 -44.90 -1.13 3.80
N ALA A 71 -44.62 0.13 4.16
CA ALA A 71 -45.58 1.21 4.06
C ALA A 71 -45.89 1.57 2.60
N SER A 72 -47.16 1.86 2.29
CA SER A 72 -47.58 2.39 0.98
C SER A 72 -47.39 3.89 0.85
N HIS A 73 -47.27 4.61 1.98
CA HIS A 73 -47.11 6.05 2.02
C HIS A 73 -46.04 6.43 3.03
N LEU A 74 -45.11 7.30 2.66
CA LEU A 74 -44.07 7.84 3.55
C LEU A 74 -43.91 9.34 3.38
N ALA A 75 -43.56 10.04 4.46
CA ALA A 75 -43.02 11.39 4.34
C ALA A 75 -41.65 11.35 3.62
N PRO A 76 -41.27 12.36 2.81
CA PRO A 76 -39.99 12.35 2.09
C PRO A 76 -38.76 12.14 2.97
N ALA A 77 -38.76 12.69 4.18
CA ALA A 77 -37.67 12.52 5.14
C ALA A 77 -37.49 11.05 5.55
N GLU A 78 -38.60 10.37 5.87
CA GLU A 78 -38.57 8.95 6.22
C GLU A 78 -38.19 8.08 5.02
N LEU A 79 -38.66 8.43 3.81
CA LEU A 79 -38.25 7.74 2.59
C LEU A 79 -36.72 7.84 2.38
N MET A 80 -36.13 9.04 2.49
CA MET A 80 -34.67 9.20 2.38
C MET A 80 -33.91 8.41 3.44
N ARG A 81 -34.40 8.33 4.69
CA ARG A 81 -33.82 7.45 5.74
C ARG A 81 -33.84 5.97 5.34
N ARG A 82 -34.94 5.50 4.75
CA ARG A 82 -35.04 4.13 4.23
C ARG A 82 -34.09 3.87 3.07
N LEU A 83 -33.86 4.87 2.21
CA LEU A 83 -32.88 4.77 1.13
C LEU A 83 -31.44 4.73 1.66
N LEU A 84 -31.09 5.57 2.65
CA LEU A 84 -29.76 5.56 3.28
C LEU A 84 -29.44 4.22 3.97
N THR A 85 -30.46 3.56 4.52
CA THR A 85 -30.33 2.25 5.18
C THR A 85 -30.74 1.09 4.26
N ALA A 86 -30.88 1.30 2.95
CA ALA A 86 -31.28 0.24 2.02
C ALA A 86 -30.17 -0.82 1.87
N LYS A 87 -30.57 -2.05 1.56
CA LYS A 87 -29.62 -3.11 1.18
C LYS A 87 -29.23 -2.90 -0.28
N VAL A 88 -28.04 -2.36 -0.52
CA VAL A 88 -27.50 -2.03 -1.86
C VAL A 88 -26.00 -2.32 -1.91
N ASP A 89 -25.44 -2.41 -3.11
CA ASP A 89 -23.99 -2.60 -3.24
C ASP A 89 -23.21 -1.32 -2.93
N LEU A 90 -23.71 -0.17 -3.39
CA LEU A 90 -23.04 1.13 -3.25
C LEU A 90 -23.99 2.20 -2.73
N LEU A 91 -23.57 2.90 -1.68
CA LEU A 91 -24.10 4.20 -1.27
C LEU A 91 -23.06 5.27 -1.58
N TRP A 92 -23.44 6.28 -2.35
CA TRP A 92 -22.52 7.34 -2.81
C TRP A 92 -23.01 8.72 -2.38
N PHE A 93 -22.17 9.45 -1.65
CA PHE A 93 -22.43 10.83 -1.25
C PHE A 93 -21.81 11.81 -2.25
N GLY A 94 -22.65 12.40 -3.10
CA GLY A 94 -22.23 13.40 -4.11
C GLY A 94 -22.51 14.85 -3.72
N GLY A 95 -22.99 15.12 -2.51
CA GLY A 95 -23.32 16.46 -2.02
C GLY A 95 -22.94 16.62 -0.56
N ILE A 96 -22.79 17.88 -0.12
CA ILE A 96 -22.38 18.22 1.25
C ILE A 96 -23.53 17.94 2.23
N GLY A 97 -23.21 17.26 3.33
CA GLY A 97 -24.13 17.07 4.47
C GLY A 97 -23.79 15.84 5.31
N THR A 98 -23.98 15.93 6.62
CA THR A 98 -23.67 14.83 7.56
C THR A 98 -24.88 13.92 7.74
N TYR A 99 -24.94 12.86 6.93
CA TYR A 99 -26.05 11.89 6.89
C TYR A 99 -25.87 10.70 7.82
N ILE A 100 -24.64 10.38 8.19
CA ILE A 100 -24.32 9.23 9.04
C ILE A 100 -23.59 9.73 10.29
N LYS A 101 -23.98 9.21 11.46
CA LYS A 101 -23.24 9.38 12.73
C LYS A 101 -23.09 8.05 13.44
N GLU A 102 -22.33 8.02 14.52
CA GLU A 102 -22.34 6.89 15.45
C GLU A 102 -23.60 6.93 16.33
N SER A 103 -24.09 5.77 16.75
CA SER A 103 -25.28 5.67 17.60
C SER A 103 -25.16 6.36 18.96
N GLY A 104 -23.95 6.56 19.48
CA GLY A 104 -23.67 7.31 20.71
C GLY A 104 -23.51 8.82 20.51
N GLU A 105 -23.40 9.31 19.27
CA GLU A 105 -23.38 10.74 18.96
C GLU A 105 -24.80 11.32 18.93
N THR A 106 -24.94 12.53 19.44
CA THR A 106 -26.15 13.34 19.28
C THR A 106 -26.15 14.03 17.92
N ASN A 107 -27.34 14.42 17.45
CA ASN A 107 -27.46 15.24 16.24
C ASN A 107 -26.74 16.60 16.35
N ALA A 108 -26.65 17.15 17.57
CA ALA A 108 -25.94 18.40 17.81
C ALA A 108 -24.42 18.25 17.63
N GLU A 109 -23.85 17.13 18.08
CA GLU A 109 -22.42 16.82 17.90
C GLU A 109 -22.05 16.59 16.42
N ALA A 110 -22.97 16.05 15.62
CA ALA A 110 -22.76 15.86 14.18
C ALA A 110 -22.69 17.18 13.37
N GLY A 111 -23.10 18.31 13.96
CA GLY A 111 -22.83 19.66 13.43
C GLY A 111 -23.65 20.09 12.20
N ASP A 112 -24.65 19.32 11.77
CA ASP A 112 -25.46 19.63 10.58
C ASP A 112 -26.97 19.53 10.84
N LYS A 113 -27.55 20.64 11.29
CA LYS A 113 -28.98 20.72 11.62
C LYS A 113 -29.90 20.44 10.42
N ALA A 114 -29.46 20.70 9.19
CA ALA A 114 -30.30 20.54 8.00
C ALA A 114 -30.62 19.06 7.72
N ASN A 115 -29.76 18.15 8.15
CA ASN A 115 -29.91 16.71 7.97
C ASN A 115 -30.35 15.96 9.24
N ASP A 116 -30.66 16.64 10.36
CA ASP A 116 -31.09 15.98 11.61
C ASP A 116 -32.26 14.99 11.43
N ALA A 117 -33.23 15.36 10.60
CA ALA A 117 -34.40 14.53 10.32
C ALA A 117 -34.11 13.36 9.37
N LEU A 118 -32.96 13.35 8.70
CA LEU A 118 -32.53 12.35 7.73
C LEU A 118 -31.41 11.45 8.26
N ARG A 119 -30.72 11.89 9.32
CA ARG A 119 -29.53 11.23 9.82
C ARG A 119 -29.83 9.82 10.31
N VAL A 120 -28.90 8.92 10.02
CA VAL A 120 -28.94 7.50 10.41
C VAL A 120 -27.67 7.13 11.17
N ASP A 121 -27.72 6.03 11.90
CA ASP A 121 -26.54 5.51 12.60
C ASP A 121 -25.72 4.62 11.67
N GLY A 122 -24.40 4.62 11.81
CA GLY A 122 -23.48 3.81 11.01
C GLY A 122 -23.78 2.31 11.11
N ARG A 123 -24.21 1.84 12.29
CA ARG A 123 -24.63 0.45 12.51
C ARG A 123 -25.88 0.02 11.73
N ASP A 124 -26.70 0.99 11.28
CA ASP A 124 -27.95 0.72 10.55
C ASP A 124 -27.73 0.64 9.03
N LEU A 125 -26.51 0.93 8.57
CA LEU A 125 -26.17 0.84 7.15
C LEU A 125 -26.17 -0.62 6.69
N ARG A 126 -26.76 -0.84 5.52
CA ARG A 126 -26.82 -2.16 4.85
C ARG A 126 -26.19 -2.13 3.46
N ALA A 127 -25.48 -1.05 3.13
CA ALA A 127 -24.70 -0.95 1.91
C ALA A 127 -23.43 -1.80 2.03
N THR A 128 -23.00 -2.43 0.93
CA THR A 128 -21.71 -3.16 0.92
C THR A 128 -20.53 -2.19 0.95
N VAL A 129 -20.61 -1.12 0.15
CA VAL A 129 -19.61 -0.06 0.02
C VAL A 129 -20.26 1.30 0.22
N VAL A 130 -19.57 2.19 0.93
CA VAL A 130 -19.89 3.62 0.98
C VAL A 130 -18.73 4.40 0.38
N GLY A 131 -19.04 5.30 -0.55
CA GLY A 131 -18.09 6.26 -1.10
C GLY A 131 -18.51 7.70 -0.81
N GLU A 132 -17.57 8.52 -0.35
CA GLU A 132 -17.78 9.94 -0.05
C GLU A 132 -17.14 10.85 -1.10
N GLY A 133 -17.86 11.06 -2.22
CA GLY A 133 -17.44 11.99 -3.27
C GLY A 133 -17.55 13.48 -2.89
N ALA A 134 -18.21 13.80 -1.78
CA ALA A 134 -18.27 15.12 -1.17
C ALA A 134 -17.77 15.07 0.27
N ASN A 135 -17.44 16.23 0.84
CA ASN A 135 -16.97 16.31 2.22
C ASN A 135 -18.11 16.09 3.22
N LEU A 136 -17.77 15.46 4.34
CA LEU A 136 -18.59 15.32 5.55
C LEU A 136 -19.88 14.52 5.34
N GLY A 137 -19.89 13.49 4.48
CA GLY A 137 -21.04 12.58 4.34
C GLY A 137 -21.38 11.84 5.64
N ALA A 138 -20.36 11.53 6.42
CA ALA A 138 -20.44 10.87 7.72
C ALA A 138 -19.55 11.55 8.77
N THR A 139 -19.92 11.47 10.04
CA THR A 139 -18.96 11.74 11.14
C THR A 139 -17.88 10.65 11.16
N GLN A 140 -16.70 10.96 11.71
CA GLN A 140 -15.63 9.97 11.82
C GLN A 140 -16.05 8.75 12.65
N ARG A 141 -16.73 8.96 13.78
CA ARG A 141 -17.24 7.86 14.61
C ARG A 141 -18.31 7.04 13.87
N GLY A 142 -19.16 7.69 13.06
CA GLY A 142 -20.14 7.01 12.21
C GLY A 142 -19.48 6.11 11.17
N ARG A 143 -18.36 6.55 10.57
CA ARG A 143 -17.58 5.71 9.66
C ARG A 143 -17.00 4.49 10.36
N ILE A 144 -16.45 4.67 11.57
CA ILE A 144 -15.89 3.59 12.38
C ILE A 144 -16.98 2.59 12.78
N GLU A 145 -18.17 3.05 13.19
CA GLU A 145 -19.30 2.19 13.53
C GLU A 145 -19.77 1.36 12.33
N ALA A 146 -19.92 1.98 11.16
CA ALA A 146 -20.24 1.30 9.90
C ALA A 146 -19.19 0.25 9.52
N ALA A 147 -17.91 0.60 9.62
CA ALA A 147 -16.81 -0.32 9.33
C ALA A 147 -16.82 -1.55 10.25
N ARG A 148 -17.18 -1.38 11.53
CA ARG A 148 -17.28 -2.48 12.51
C ARG A 148 -18.40 -3.48 12.20
N VAL A 149 -19.46 -3.06 11.51
CA VAL A 149 -20.55 -3.95 11.08
C VAL A 149 -20.36 -4.50 9.66
N GLY A 150 -19.17 -4.28 9.06
CA GLY A 150 -18.76 -4.89 7.80
C GLY A 150 -18.96 -4.03 6.55
N VAL A 151 -19.37 -2.77 6.70
CA VAL A 151 -19.46 -1.82 5.58
C VAL A 151 -18.04 -1.43 5.14
N ARG A 152 -17.78 -1.43 3.83
CA ARG A 152 -16.48 -1.00 3.28
C ARG A 152 -16.51 0.49 2.96
N LEU A 153 -15.68 1.27 3.63
CA LEU A 153 -15.59 2.72 3.44
C LEU A 153 -14.25 3.26 3.90
N ASN A 154 -13.83 4.38 3.32
CA ASN A 154 -12.69 5.17 3.79
C ASN A 154 -13.21 6.46 4.47
N THR A 155 -12.38 7.49 4.55
CA THR A 155 -12.82 8.86 4.80
C THR A 155 -13.03 9.60 3.48
N ASP A 156 -13.82 10.66 3.51
CA ASP A 156 -13.98 11.61 2.40
C ASP A 156 -12.64 12.10 1.83
N ALA A 157 -11.66 12.41 2.69
CA ALA A 157 -10.32 12.84 2.27
C ALA A 157 -9.57 11.82 1.41
N ILE A 158 -9.96 10.54 1.42
CA ILE A 158 -9.42 9.51 0.53
C ILE A 158 -10.29 9.36 -0.72
N ASP A 159 -11.61 9.41 -0.58
CA ASP A 159 -12.54 9.12 -1.67
C ASP A 159 -12.71 10.30 -2.65
N ASN A 160 -12.45 11.53 -2.20
CA ASN A 160 -12.61 12.75 -3.02
C ASN A 160 -11.29 13.51 -3.29
N SER A 161 -10.13 12.93 -2.96
CA SER A 161 -8.82 13.59 -3.10
C SER A 161 -8.45 13.99 -4.53
N ALA A 162 -9.02 13.33 -5.55
CA ALA A 162 -8.75 13.63 -6.96
C ALA A 162 -8.98 15.10 -7.35
N GLY A 163 -9.92 15.79 -6.70
CA GLY A 163 -10.16 17.21 -6.96
C GLY A 163 -9.00 18.12 -6.54
N VAL A 164 -8.42 17.86 -5.38
CA VAL A 164 -7.25 18.60 -4.85
C VAL A 164 -6.01 18.27 -5.68
N ASP A 165 -5.82 16.99 -5.99
CA ASP A 165 -4.70 16.47 -6.78
C ASP A 165 -4.69 17.07 -8.22
N THR A 166 -5.86 17.12 -8.87
CA THR A 166 -6.02 17.79 -10.18
C THR A 166 -5.62 19.26 -10.10
N SER A 167 -6.01 19.96 -9.03
CA SER A 167 -5.65 21.36 -8.83
C SER A 167 -4.15 21.56 -8.60
N ASP A 168 -3.49 20.63 -7.92
CA ASP A 168 -2.03 20.67 -7.70
C ASP A 168 -1.28 20.58 -9.04
N HIS A 169 -1.62 19.57 -9.86
CA HIS A 169 -1.07 19.42 -11.22
C HIS A 169 -1.33 20.67 -12.08
N GLU A 170 -2.57 21.18 -12.09
CA GLU A 170 -2.93 22.36 -12.87
C GLU A 170 -2.09 23.59 -12.47
N VAL A 171 -1.93 23.84 -11.16
CA VAL A 171 -1.17 24.97 -10.64
C VAL A 171 0.32 24.83 -10.99
N ASN A 172 0.91 23.66 -10.77
CA ASN A 172 2.33 23.43 -11.07
C ASN A 172 2.64 23.52 -12.57
N ILE A 173 1.75 23.02 -13.43
CA ILE A 173 1.85 23.21 -14.89
C ILE A 173 1.76 24.70 -15.27
N LYS A 174 0.86 25.46 -14.65
CA LYS A 174 0.75 26.92 -14.90
C LYS A 174 2.00 27.67 -14.45
N ILE A 175 2.60 27.30 -13.31
CA ILE A 175 3.85 27.90 -12.82
C ILE A 175 4.98 27.62 -13.81
N LEU A 176 5.13 26.36 -14.24
CA LEU A 176 6.11 25.93 -15.23
C LEU A 176 5.98 26.73 -16.54
N LEU A 177 4.82 26.68 -17.17
CA LEU A 177 4.59 27.33 -18.46
C LEU A 177 4.58 28.87 -18.35
N GLY A 178 4.29 29.40 -17.16
CA GLY A 178 4.43 30.83 -16.86
C GLY A 178 5.86 31.32 -17.01
N ASP A 179 6.87 30.56 -16.55
CA ASP A 179 8.30 30.89 -16.76
C ASP A 179 8.66 30.87 -18.25
N VAL A 180 8.20 29.84 -18.98
CA VAL A 180 8.46 29.69 -20.42
C VAL A 180 7.88 30.88 -21.22
N VAL A 181 6.65 31.28 -20.90
CA VAL A 181 6.02 32.45 -21.52
C VAL A 181 6.76 33.74 -21.16
N ALA A 182 7.16 33.91 -19.90
CA ALA A 182 7.88 35.10 -19.45
C ALA A 182 9.26 35.26 -20.13
N ARG A 183 9.90 34.15 -20.52
CA ARG A 183 11.17 34.14 -21.27
C ARG A 183 11.00 34.41 -22.77
N GLY A 184 9.76 34.38 -23.28
CA GLY A 184 9.46 34.60 -24.69
C GLY A 184 9.51 33.36 -25.56
N ASP A 185 9.73 32.18 -24.97
CA ASP A 185 9.85 30.90 -25.68
C ASP A 185 8.49 30.31 -26.08
N MET A 186 7.39 30.84 -25.53
CA MET A 186 6.01 30.43 -25.82
C MET A 186 5.03 31.61 -25.72
N THR A 187 4.03 31.65 -26.58
CA THR A 187 2.90 32.61 -26.45
C THR A 187 1.81 32.08 -25.52
N VAL A 188 1.01 32.98 -24.95
CA VAL A 188 -0.19 32.64 -24.16
C VAL A 188 -1.12 31.67 -24.89
N LYS A 189 -1.36 31.89 -26.19
CA LYS A 189 -2.24 31.02 -26.99
C LYS A 189 -1.68 29.61 -27.13
N GLN A 190 -0.37 29.47 -27.32
CA GLN A 190 0.30 28.16 -27.39
C GLN A 190 0.22 27.43 -26.05
N ARG A 191 0.44 28.14 -24.94
CA ARG A 191 0.29 27.59 -23.58
C ARG A 191 -1.11 27.04 -23.36
N ASP A 192 -2.14 27.84 -23.64
CA ASP A 192 -3.52 27.44 -23.36
C ASP A 192 -3.93 26.22 -24.22
N THR A 193 -3.44 26.14 -25.46
CA THR A 193 -3.61 24.97 -26.33
C THR A 193 -2.90 23.74 -25.76
N LEU A 194 -1.65 23.89 -25.30
CA LEU A 194 -0.87 22.81 -24.70
C LEU A 194 -1.54 22.30 -23.41
N MET A 195 -1.99 23.20 -22.53
CA MET A 195 -2.72 22.85 -21.32
C MET A 195 -3.97 22.00 -21.62
N ALA A 196 -4.78 22.43 -22.59
CA ALA A 196 -5.97 21.70 -23.00
C ALA A 196 -5.64 20.31 -23.57
N SER A 197 -4.51 20.16 -24.28
CA SER A 197 -4.10 18.86 -24.84
C SER A 197 -3.64 17.83 -23.79
N MET A 198 -3.35 18.25 -22.56
CA MET A 198 -2.83 17.37 -21.50
C MET A 198 -3.91 16.87 -20.52
N THR A 199 -5.19 17.23 -20.73
CA THR A 199 -6.28 16.91 -19.79
C THR A 199 -6.37 15.43 -19.44
N ASP A 200 -6.37 14.54 -20.44
CA ASP A 200 -6.50 13.10 -20.21
C ASP A 200 -5.29 12.51 -19.47
N GLU A 201 -4.10 13.06 -19.72
CA GLU A 201 -2.88 12.60 -19.07
C GLU A 201 -2.77 13.07 -17.62
N VAL A 202 -3.17 14.32 -17.33
CA VAL A 202 -3.31 14.80 -15.94
C VAL A 202 -4.33 13.94 -15.19
N ALA A 203 -5.46 13.61 -15.82
CA ALA A 203 -6.44 12.71 -15.22
C ALA A 203 -5.84 11.32 -14.93
N ALA A 204 -5.03 10.76 -15.83
CA ALA A 204 -4.35 9.49 -15.61
C ALA A 204 -3.34 9.54 -14.45
N LEU A 205 -2.57 10.62 -14.30
CA LEU A 205 -1.64 10.83 -13.18
C LEU A 205 -2.39 10.88 -11.85
N VAL A 206 -3.45 11.67 -11.78
CA VAL A 206 -4.32 11.80 -10.60
C VAL A 206 -4.93 10.45 -10.22
N LEU A 207 -5.51 9.73 -11.20
CA LEU A 207 -6.09 8.42 -10.94
C LEU A 207 -5.05 7.41 -10.44
N ALA A 208 -3.83 7.45 -10.96
CA ALA A 208 -2.75 6.57 -10.52
C ALA A 208 -2.35 6.83 -9.06
N ASP A 209 -2.28 8.09 -8.61
CA ASP A 209 -1.97 8.39 -7.19
C ASP A 209 -3.11 7.94 -6.26
N ASN A 210 -4.36 8.25 -6.62
CA ASN A 210 -5.54 7.88 -5.85
C ASN A 210 -5.72 6.35 -5.76
N TYR A 211 -5.41 5.62 -6.84
CA TYR A 211 -5.41 4.16 -6.86
C TYR A 211 -4.41 3.58 -5.85
N ARG A 212 -3.17 4.08 -5.86
CA ARG A 212 -2.12 3.62 -4.94
C ARG A 212 -2.43 3.97 -3.48
N GLN A 213 -3.01 5.14 -3.22
CA GLN A 213 -3.44 5.55 -1.88
C GLN A 213 -4.49 4.61 -1.29
N THR A 214 -5.52 4.25 -2.06
CA THR A 214 -6.56 3.32 -1.60
C THR A 214 -6.05 1.89 -1.46
N GLN A 215 -5.12 1.47 -2.32
CA GLN A 215 -4.41 0.19 -2.21
C GLN A 215 -3.62 0.10 -0.90
N ALA A 216 -2.90 1.17 -0.50
CA ALA A 216 -2.14 1.21 0.75
C ALA A 216 -3.01 0.89 1.98
N LEU A 217 -4.24 1.40 2.00
CA LEU A 217 -5.22 1.11 3.06
C LEU A 217 -5.67 -0.36 3.04
N THR A 218 -5.86 -0.94 1.86
CA THR A 218 -6.20 -2.36 1.69
C THR A 218 -5.07 -3.26 2.22
N ILE A 219 -3.82 -2.95 1.88
CA ILE A 219 -2.66 -3.71 2.37
C ILE A 219 -2.49 -3.56 3.89
N ALA A 220 -2.67 -2.35 4.43
CA ALA A 220 -2.62 -2.13 5.88
C ALA A 220 -3.76 -2.88 6.61
N GLN A 221 -4.97 -2.86 6.07
CA GLN A 221 -6.12 -3.57 6.64
C GLN A 221 -5.93 -5.08 6.61
N SER A 222 -5.37 -5.64 5.53
CA SER A 222 -5.18 -7.10 5.41
C SER A 222 -4.18 -7.66 6.42
N GLN A 223 -3.25 -6.84 6.91
CA GLN A 223 -2.33 -7.22 7.98
C GLN A 223 -3.01 -7.25 9.37
N GLY A 224 -4.12 -6.51 9.52
CA GLY A 224 -4.98 -6.55 10.70
C GLY A 224 -4.22 -6.33 12.02
N ALA A 225 -4.45 -7.22 12.99
CA ALA A 225 -3.85 -7.12 14.32
C ALA A 225 -2.31 -7.22 14.33
N ALA A 226 -1.70 -7.84 13.31
CA ALA A 226 -0.24 -7.98 13.25
C ALA A 226 0.49 -6.62 13.07
N LEU A 227 -0.23 -5.59 12.62
CA LEU A 227 0.27 -4.24 12.42
C LEU A 227 -0.11 -3.28 13.58
N LEU A 228 -1.01 -3.69 14.48
CA LEU A 228 -1.61 -2.81 15.48
C LEU A 228 -0.59 -2.21 16.47
N GLU A 229 0.40 -3.00 16.91
CA GLU A 229 1.43 -2.49 17.82
C GLU A 229 2.31 -1.42 17.15
N ALA A 230 2.71 -1.64 15.90
CA ALA A 230 3.47 -0.64 15.13
C ALA A 230 2.66 0.66 14.96
N GLN A 231 1.36 0.53 14.71
CA GLN A 231 0.43 1.67 14.64
C GLN A 231 0.30 2.39 15.99
N ALA A 232 0.19 1.64 17.09
CA ALA A 232 0.14 2.21 18.45
C ALA A 232 1.41 2.99 18.79
N ARG A 233 2.60 2.43 18.48
CA ARG A 233 3.88 3.14 18.63
C ARG A 233 3.94 4.39 17.78
N PHE A 234 3.47 4.32 16.54
CA PHE A 234 3.46 5.47 15.65
C PHE A 234 2.54 6.59 16.16
N ILE A 235 1.32 6.26 16.62
CA ILE A 235 0.40 7.20 17.27
C ILE A 235 1.10 7.91 18.45
N ARG A 236 1.70 7.14 19.36
CA ARG A 236 2.41 7.69 20.53
C ARG A 236 3.58 8.58 20.13
N ALA A 237 4.33 8.20 19.09
CA ALA A 237 5.44 8.99 18.58
C ALA A 237 4.96 10.35 18.02
N LEU A 238 3.86 10.35 17.26
CA LEU A 238 3.25 11.57 16.74
C LEU A 238 2.71 12.48 17.85
N GLU A 239 2.06 11.91 18.87
CA GLU A 239 1.60 12.68 20.04
C GLU A 239 2.76 13.29 20.81
N LYS A 240 3.83 12.52 21.07
CA LYS A 240 5.04 13.01 21.75
C LYS A 240 5.70 14.16 20.97
N ALA A 241 5.64 14.11 19.64
CA ALA A 241 6.14 15.17 18.77
C ALA A 241 5.18 16.36 18.64
N GLY A 242 4.00 16.33 19.28
CA GLY A 242 2.98 17.38 19.18
C GLY A 242 2.30 17.46 17.80
N ARG A 243 2.42 16.41 16.98
CA ARG A 243 1.92 16.37 15.60
C ARG A 243 0.51 15.77 15.50
N LEU A 244 0.11 14.97 16.48
CA LEU A 244 -1.19 14.29 16.52
C LEU A 244 -1.87 14.56 17.87
N ASN A 245 -3.18 14.75 17.84
CA ASN A 245 -4.04 14.60 19.00
C ASN A 245 -5.06 13.50 18.71
N ARG A 246 -4.84 12.31 19.27
CA ARG A 246 -5.62 11.12 18.91
C ARG A 246 -7.11 11.25 19.27
N ALA A 247 -7.45 12.06 20.28
CA ALA A 247 -8.83 12.30 20.70
C ALA A 247 -9.62 13.16 19.69
N ILE A 248 -8.96 14.13 19.05
CA ILE A 248 -9.57 14.95 17.99
C ILE A 248 -9.82 14.11 16.74
N GLU A 249 -8.90 13.21 16.44
CA GLU A 249 -8.96 12.32 15.26
C GLU A 249 -9.79 11.06 15.49
N PHE A 250 -10.36 10.89 16.69
CA PHE A 250 -11.15 9.71 17.09
C PHE A 250 -10.39 8.38 16.91
N LEU A 251 -9.07 8.41 17.12
CA LEU A 251 -8.23 7.22 17.17
C LEU A 251 -8.29 6.58 18.57
N PRO A 252 -8.13 5.25 18.67
CA PRO A 252 -8.27 4.55 19.95
C PRO A 252 -7.22 4.97 20.98
N ASN A 253 -7.65 5.01 22.24
CA ASN A 253 -6.76 5.24 23.37
C ASN A 253 -5.93 3.98 23.70
N ASP A 254 -5.03 4.08 24.69
CA ASP A 254 -4.14 2.95 25.03
C ASP A 254 -4.88 1.74 25.61
N GLU A 255 -6.00 1.94 26.31
CA GLU A 255 -6.85 0.87 26.84
C GLU A 255 -7.56 0.13 25.69
N GLU A 256 -8.19 0.87 24.77
CA GLU A 256 -8.86 0.31 23.58
C GLU A 256 -7.87 -0.40 22.65
N LEU A 257 -6.66 0.12 22.49
CA LEU A 257 -5.61 -0.54 21.72
C LEU A 257 -5.21 -1.87 22.37
N ALA A 258 -5.03 -1.91 23.69
CA ALA A 258 -4.71 -3.13 24.41
C ALA A 258 -5.82 -4.19 24.31
N GLU A 259 -7.09 -3.77 24.44
CA GLU A 259 -8.25 -4.66 24.25
C GLU A 259 -8.30 -5.22 22.82
N ARG A 260 -8.11 -4.38 21.80
CA ARG A 260 -8.07 -4.83 20.39
C ARG A 260 -6.94 -5.81 20.14
N MET A 261 -5.76 -5.61 20.72
CA MET A 261 -4.65 -6.56 20.63
C MET A 261 -5.01 -7.91 21.25
N ALA A 262 -5.61 -7.92 22.44
CA ALA A 262 -6.07 -9.14 23.10
C ALA A 262 -7.10 -9.91 22.25
N ASP A 263 -8.01 -9.18 21.61
CA ASP A 263 -9.05 -9.73 20.73
C ASP A 263 -8.58 -10.02 19.30
N ARG A 264 -7.31 -9.74 18.97
CA ARG A 264 -6.75 -9.84 17.60
C ARG A 264 -7.55 -9.04 16.57
N ARG A 265 -8.01 -7.85 16.94
CA ARG A 265 -8.67 -6.88 16.07
C ARG A 265 -7.68 -5.78 15.65
N GLY A 266 -7.69 -5.39 14.38
CA GLY A 266 -6.90 -4.26 13.89
C GLY A 266 -7.64 -2.92 13.94
N LEU A 267 -7.03 -1.88 13.39
CA LEU A 267 -7.73 -0.63 13.07
C LEU A 267 -8.68 -0.83 11.87
N THR A 268 -9.77 -0.07 11.86
CA THR A 268 -10.72 0.04 10.75
C THR A 268 -10.14 0.89 9.63
N ARG A 269 -10.67 0.80 8.40
CA ARG A 269 -10.20 1.62 7.26
C ARG A 269 -10.27 3.13 7.52
N PRO A 270 -11.33 3.68 8.14
CA PRO A 270 -11.37 5.11 8.48
C PRO A 270 -10.28 5.53 9.47
N GLU A 271 -9.93 4.67 10.45
CA GLU A 271 -8.80 4.91 11.37
C GLU A 271 -7.45 4.81 10.63
N LEU A 272 -7.31 3.86 9.70
CA LEU A 272 -6.10 3.72 8.87
C LEU A 272 -5.92 4.91 7.92
N ALA A 273 -7.00 5.47 7.38
CA ALA A 273 -6.97 6.65 6.52
C ALA A 273 -6.39 7.87 7.24
N VAL A 274 -6.77 8.07 8.50
CA VAL A 274 -6.18 9.10 9.38
C VAL A 274 -4.68 8.84 9.54
N LEU A 275 -4.27 7.64 9.94
CA LEU A 275 -2.85 7.34 10.12
C LEU A 275 -2.03 7.49 8.83
N LEU A 276 -2.59 7.13 7.68
CA LEU A 276 -1.96 7.31 6.38
C LEU A 276 -1.72 8.80 6.07
N ALA A 277 -2.72 9.65 6.33
CA ALA A 277 -2.58 11.10 6.15
C ALA A 277 -1.48 11.67 7.06
N TYR A 278 -1.47 11.31 8.34
CA TYR A 278 -0.42 11.74 9.26
C TYR A 278 0.96 11.25 8.84
N ALA A 279 1.10 9.99 8.41
CA ALA A 279 2.37 9.47 7.89
C ALA A 279 2.90 10.29 6.71
N LYS A 280 2.03 10.66 5.77
CA LYS A 280 2.39 11.50 4.62
C LYS A 280 2.78 12.91 5.04
N ILE A 281 1.94 13.59 5.84
CA ILE A 281 2.22 14.94 6.33
C ILE A 281 3.57 14.95 7.06
N THR A 282 3.80 13.92 7.89
CA THR A 282 5.01 13.86 8.69
C THR A 282 6.27 13.65 7.90
N LEU A 283 6.22 12.70 6.97
CA LEU A 283 7.35 12.39 6.12
C LEU A 283 7.62 13.54 5.14
N TYR A 284 6.59 14.17 4.59
CA TYR A 284 6.76 15.30 3.68
C TYR A 284 7.58 16.42 4.31
N ASP A 285 7.22 16.86 5.53
CA ASP A 285 7.93 17.92 6.23
C ASP A 285 9.40 17.53 6.49
N ASP A 286 9.63 16.30 6.92
CA ASP A 286 10.97 15.78 7.23
C ASP A 286 11.85 15.68 5.96
N LEU A 287 11.27 15.23 4.84
CA LEU A 287 11.97 15.12 3.56
C LEU A 287 12.23 16.50 2.94
N LEU A 288 11.25 17.41 2.99
CA LEU A 288 11.41 18.77 2.47
C LEU A 288 12.51 19.54 3.21
N ALA A 289 12.65 19.32 4.52
CA ALA A 289 13.70 19.91 5.35
C ALA A 289 15.10 19.28 5.13
N SER A 290 15.18 18.15 4.44
CA SER A 290 16.43 17.43 4.18
C SER A 290 17.12 17.86 2.88
N ASP A 291 18.24 17.20 2.56
CA ASP A 291 18.95 17.34 1.28
C ASP A 291 18.44 16.38 0.18
N LEU A 292 17.49 15.49 0.50
CA LEU A 292 16.93 14.54 -0.47
C LEU A 292 16.37 15.24 -1.71
N PRO A 293 15.59 16.35 -1.60
CA PRO A 293 15.06 17.03 -2.79
C PRO A 293 16.13 17.65 -3.70
N ASP A 294 17.36 17.81 -3.22
CA ASP A 294 18.48 18.34 -4.00
C ASP A 294 19.30 17.25 -4.68
N ASP A 295 19.12 15.98 -4.32
CA ASP A 295 19.86 14.88 -4.91
C ASP A 295 19.58 14.80 -6.43
N PRO A 296 20.62 14.80 -7.28
CA PRO A 296 20.47 14.61 -8.73
C PRO A 296 19.68 13.36 -9.12
N ALA A 297 19.69 12.30 -8.30
CA ALA A 297 18.92 11.10 -8.53
C ALA A 297 17.39 11.36 -8.53
N MET A 298 16.92 12.39 -7.82
CA MET A 298 15.50 12.76 -7.76
C MET A 298 14.99 13.51 -9.01
N ALA A 299 15.87 13.76 -9.99
CA ALA A 299 15.48 14.44 -11.22
C ALA A 299 14.45 13.63 -12.04
N ALA A 300 14.52 12.30 -11.96
CA ALA A 300 13.56 11.42 -12.62
C ALA A 300 12.16 11.55 -11.99
N GLU A 301 12.07 11.57 -10.66
CA GLU A 301 10.83 11.77 -9.90
C GLU A 301 10.19 13.12 -10.21
N LEU A 302 10.99 14.19 -10.27
CA LEU A 302 10.51 15.52 -10.66
C LEU A 302 9.93 15.52 -12.08
N ARG A 303 10.61 14.87 -13.02
CA ARG A 303 10.16 14.80 -14.40
C ARG A 303 8.88 13.97 -14.52
N ALA A 304 8.79 12.84 -13.81
CA ALA A 304 7.64 11.95 -13.83
C ALA A 304 6.35 12.56 -13.23
N TYR A 305 6.47 13.64 -12.44
CA TYR A 305 5.32 14.40 -11.97
C TYR A 305 4.56 15.11 -13.11
N PHE A 306 5.27 15.56 -14.16
CA PHE A 306 4.66 16.29 -15.25
C PHE A 306 4.17 15.36 -16.37
N PRO A 307 3.08 15.71 -17.08
CA PRO A 307 2.68 15.02 -18.31
C PRO A 307 3.81 14.93 -19.35
N VAL A 308 3.86 13.82 -20.08
CA VAL A 308 4.85 13.48 -21.13
C VAL A 308 5.10 14.62 -22.12
N PRO A 309 4.09 15.36 -22.62
CA PRO A 309 4.34 16.51 -23.49
C PRO A 309 5.27 17.58 -22.90
N LEU A 310 5.28 17.75 -21.57
CA LEU A 310 6.18 18.68 -20.87
C LEU A 310 7.53 18.05 -20.57
N GLN A 311 7.57 16.74 -20.34
CA GLN A 311 8.79 16.03 -19.95
C GLN A 311 9.93 16.19 -20.97
N GLU A 312 9.62 16.14 -22.27
CA GLU A 312 10.60 16.34 -23.33
C GLU A 312 10.63 17.79 -23.81
N GLY A 313 9.46 18.39 -24.06
CA GLY A 313 9.35 19.73 -24.63
C GLY A 313 9.77 20.86 -23.69
N GLN A 314 9.82 20.61 -22.37
CA GLN A 314 10.06 21.63 -21.34
C GLN A 314 11.03 21.15 -20.25
N ALA A 315 11.93 20.19 -20.55
CA ALA A 315 12.85 19.59 -19.58
C ALA A 315 13.69 20.64 -18.80
N ASP A 316 14.21 21.66 -19.49
CA ASP A 316 14.98 22.74 -18.88
C ASP A 316 14.14 23.61 -17.94
N ALA A 317 12.87 23.84 -18.26
CA ALA A 317 11.95 24.56 -17.41
C ALA A 317 11.58 23.72 -16.17
N ILE A 318 11.41 22.41 -16.33
CA ILE A 318 11.15 21.47 -15.23
C ILE A 318 12.31 21.48 -14.25
N ALA A 319 13.56 21.41 -14.74
CA ALA A 319 14.75 21.42 -13.91
C ALA A 319 14.88 22.71 -13.06
N ARG A 320 14.36 23.84 -13.56
CA ARG A 320 14.34 25.14 -12.86
C ARG A 320 13.01 25.46 -12.17
N HIS A 321 12.09 24.50 -12.06
CA HIS A 321 10.77 24.74 -11.50
C HIS A 321 10.88 25.33 -10.09
N ARG A 322 10.14 26.42 -9.82
CA ARG A 322 10.25 27.16 -8.56
C ARG A 322 9.89 26.33 -7.33
N LEU A 323 9.00 25.36 -7.50
CA LEU A 323 8.57 24.41 -6.46
C LEU A 323 9.20 23.01 -6.64
N ARG A 324 10.38 22.93 -7.25
CA ARG A 324 11.06 21.65 -7.50
C ARG A 324 11.21 20.82 -6.22
N ARG A 325 11.58 21.45 -5.10
CA ARG A 325 11.82 20.74 -3.84
C ARG A 325 10.52 20.15 -3.28
N GLU A 326 9.46 20.95 -3.30
CA GLU A 326 8.12 20.58 -2.82
C GLU A 326 7.55 19.44 -3.66
N ILE A 327 7.63 19.52 -5.00
CA ILE A 327 7.18 18.44 -5.89
C ILE A 327 7.95 17.15 -5.62
N ILE A 328 9.28 17.21 -5.48
CA ILE A 328 10.09 16.02 -5.19
C ILE A 328 9.72 15.44 -3.81
N ALA A 329 9.58 16.27 -2.78
CA ALA A 329 9.21 15.81 -1.44
C ALA A 329 7.83 15.13 -1.43
N THR A 330 6.86 15.69 -2.17
CA THR A 330 5.53 15.10 -2.35
C THR A 330 5.62 13.75 -3.06
N GLN A 331 6.31 13.68 -4.20
CA GLN A 331 6.46 12.44 -4.97
C GLN A 331 7.21 11.34 -4.21
N ALA A 332 8.28 11.69 -3.49
CA ALA A 332 9.02 10.76 -2.65
C ALA A 332 8.16 10.24 -1.49
N THR A 333 7.41 11.13 -0.83
CA THR A 333 6.49 10.77 0.25
C THR A 333 5.40 9.83 -0.22
N ASN A 334 4.67 10.20 -1.27
CA ASN A 334 3.58 9.40 -1.82
C ASN A 334 4.09 8.08 -2.38
N GLY A 335 5.18 8.11 -3.16
CA GLY A 335 5.79 6.92 -3.76
C GLY A 335 6.28 5.91 -2.73
N LEU A 336 6.71 6.36 -1.54
CA LEU A 336 7.08 5.51 -0.43
C LEU A 336 5.83 5.03 0.34
N VAL A 337 5.10 5.95 0.96
CA VAL A 337 4.04 5.62 1.92
C VAL A 337 2.91 4.82 1.27
N ASN A 338 2.57 5.10 -0.01
CA ASN A 338 1.53 4.34 -0.71
C ASN A 338 1.92 2.89 -1.00
N ARG A 339 3.22 2.53 -0.99
CA ARG A 339 3.70 1.16 -1.28
C ARG A 339 4.03 0.37 -0.01
N VAL A 340 4.61 1.03 1.00
CA VAL A 340 5.06 0.35 2.23
C VAL A 340 4.22 0.60 3.47
N GLY A 341 3.25 1.53 3.38
CA GLY A 341 2.29 1.80 4.45
C GLY A 341 2.77 2.83 5.49
N PRO A 342 1.88 3.17 6.45
CA PRO A 342 2.04 4.36 7.29
C PRO A 342 3.12 4.24 8.36
N THR A 343 3.42 3.04 8.87
CA THR A 343 4.36 2.87 10.00
C THR A 343 5.79 2.59 9.55
N PHE A 344 5.99 2.21 8.28
CA PHE A 344 7.24 1.68 7.77
C PHE A 344 8.46 2.56 8.07
N VAL A 345 8.37 3.87 7.77
CA VAL A 345 9.50 4.77 7.98
C VAL A 345 9.88 4.82 9.44
N ARG A 346 8.88 4.91 10.33
CA ARG A 346 9.11 4.93 11.77
C ARG A 346 9.74 3.64 12.26
N ASP A 347 9.25 2.49 11.80
CA ASP A 347 9.80 1.18 12.16
C ASP A 347 11.27 1.05 11.68
N MET A 348 11.61 1.55 10.49
CA MET A 348 12.99 1.56 9.99
C MET A 348 13.90 2.48 10.81
N MET A 349 13.41 3.66 11.19
CA MET A 349 14.15 4.58 12.07
C MET A 349 14.40 3.94 13.44
N ASP A 350 13.40 3.31 14.04
CA ASP A 350 13.56 2.66 15.35
C ASP A 350 14.50 1.45 15.27
N LYS A 351 14.50 0.71 14.15
CA LYS A 351 15.38 -0.44 13.92
C LYS A 351 16.84 -0.04 13.67
N THR A 352 17.09 1.06 12.97
CA THR A 352 18.43 1.41 12.45
C THR A 352 19.05 2.66 13.08
N GLY A 353 18.24 3.50 13.71
CA GLY A 353 18.66 4.80 14.25
C GLY A 353 18.89 5.88 13.19
N LEU A 354 18.62 5.61 11.91
CA LEU A 354 18.85 6.55 10.80
C LEU A 354 17.65 7.48 10.56
N ALA A 355 17.88 8.58 9.85
CA ALA A 355 16.90 9.62 9.63
C ALA A 355 15.86 9.25 8.54
N PRO A 356 14.68 9.91 8.50
CA PRO A 356 13.66 9.65 7.46
C PRO A 356 14.19 9.76 6.03
N ALA A 357 15.10 10.72 5.78
CA ALA A 357 15.73 10.90 4.48
C ALA A 357 16.60 9.69 4.07
N ASP A 358 17.34 9.08 5.01
CA ASP A 358 18.12 7.87 4.74
C ASP A 358 17.20 6.68 4.41
N VAL A 359 16.07 6.56 5.11
CA VAL A 359 15.05 5.53 4.83
C VAL A 359 14.48 5.73 3.43
N ALA A 360 14.18 6.96 3.02
CA ALA A 360 13.70 7.26 1.68
C ALA A 360 14.75 6.94 0.59
N ARG A 361 16.03 7.22 0.84
CA ARG A 361 17.15 6.85 -0.06
C ARG A 361 17.28 5.33 -0.19
N ALA A 362 17.29 4.60 0.93
CA ALA A 362 17.36 3.15 0.95
C ALA A 362 16.15 2.50 0.25
N TYR A 363 14.96 3.09 0.40
CA TYR A 363 13.75 2.70 -0.34
C TYR A 363 13.91 2.92 -1.85
N ALA A 364 14.38 4.09 -2.29
CA ALA A 364 14.61 4.37 -3.70
C ALA A 364 15.63 3.39 -4.31
N ILE A 365 16.73 3.13 -3.61
CA ILE A 365 17.74 2.13 -4.03
C ILE A 365 17.08 0.75 -4.17
N THR A 366 16.32 0.31 -3.16
CA THR A 366 15.64 -0.99 -3.19
C THR A 366 14.65 -1.09 -4.34
N ARG A 367 13.82 -0.06 -4.54
CA ARG A 367 12.85 0.02 -5.63
C ARG A 367 13.51 -0.16 -7.00
N ASP A 368 14.64 0.51 -7.22
CA ASP A 368 15.30 0.55 -8.53
C ASP A 368 16.19 -0.68 -8.78
N VAL A 369 16.90 -1.16 -7.75
CA VAL A 369 17.73 -2.38 -7.82
C VAL A 369 16.90 -3.62 -8.13
N PHE A 370 15.70 -3.74 -7.55
CA PHE A 370 14.81 -4.88 -7.79
C PHE A 370 13.76 -4.65 -8.89
N GLY A 371 13.74 -3.46 -9.51
CA GLY A 371 12.78 -3.13 -10.57
C GLY A 371 11.32 -3.16 -10.10
N LEU A 372 11.06 -2.76 -8.84
CA LEU A 372 9.76 -2.93 -8.18
C LEU A 372 8.65 -2.15 -8.87
N ASN A 373 8.93 -0.99 -9.48
CA ASN A 373 7.93 -0.25 -10.25
C ASN A 373 7.29 -1.10 -11.35
N THR A 374 8.10 -1.82 -12.13
CA THR A 374 7.59 -2.69 -13.20
C THR A 374 6.79 -3.86 -12.64
N LEU A 375 7.28 -4.47 -11.55
CA LEU A 375 6.57 -5.58 -10.89
C LEU A 375 5.22 -5.13 -10.35
N TRP A 376 5.17 -3.99 -9.66
CA TRP A 376 3.93 -3.42 -9.15
C TRP A 376 2.96 -3.08 -10.28
N ASP A 377 3.41 -2.49 -11.39
CA ASP A 377 2.53 -2.20 -12.52
C ASP A 377 1.91 -3.48 -13.12
N VAL A 378 2.63 -4.61 -13.11
CA VAL A 378 2.08 -5.90 -13.56
C VAL A 378 1.07 -6.45 -12.54
N ILE A 379 1.33 -6.33 -11.24
CA ILE A 379 0.42 -6.74 -10.17
C ILE A 379 -0.85 -5.87 -10.17
N ASP A 380 -0.71 -4.55 -10.33
CA ASP A 380 -1.82 -3.58 -10.33
C ASP A 380 -2.78 -3.88 -11.51
N ARG A 381 -2.27 -4.36 -12.66
CA ARG A 381 -3.10 -4.82 -13.81
C ARG A 381 -3.92 -6.09 -13.56
N LEU A 382 -3.72 -6.81 -12.45
CA LEU A 382 -4.55 -7.96 -12.08
C LEU A 382 -5.88 -7.56 -11.42
N ASP A 383 -6.12 -6.27 -11.22
CA ASP A 383 -7.37 -5.78 -10.64
C ASP A 383 -8.57 -6.23 -11.48
N ASN A 384 -9.60 -6.73 -10.80
CA ASN A 384 -10.77 -7.40 -11.39
C ASN A 384 -10.46 -8.62 -12.29
N ALA A 385 -9.21 -9.06 -12.39
CA ALA A 385 -8.80 -10.26 -13.14
C ALA A 385 -8.55 -11.48 -12.22
N VAL A 386 -8.11 -11.25 -10.99
CA VAL A 386 -7.93 -12.29 -9.96
C VAL A 386 -8.66 -11.90 -8.67
N PRO A 387 -8.89 -12.84 -7.72
CA PRO A 387 -9.46 -12.48 -6.42
C PRO A 387 -8.61 -11.41 -5.70
N ALA A 388 -9.25 -10.41 -5.09
CA ALA A 388 -8.55 -9.31 -4.43
C ALA A 388 -7.57 -9.78 -3.33
N ALA A 389 -7.90 -10.88 -2.63
CA ALA A 389 -7.01 -11.50 -1.65
C ALA A 389 -5.71 -12.03 -2.27
N THR A 390 -5.79 -12.58 -3.49
CA THR A 390 -4.62 -13.05 -4.25
C THR A 390 -3.72 -11.87 -4.61
N GLN A 391 -4.29 -10.81 -5.19
CA GLN A 391 -3.52 -9.61 -5.54
C GLN A 391 -2.87 -8.97 -4.30
N THR A 392 -3.61 -8.90 -3.18
CA THR A 392 -3.11 -8.41 -1.89
C THR A 392 -1.90 -9.23 -1.39
N ALA A 393 -1.95 -10.56 -1.52
CA ALA A 393 -0.85 -11.44 -1.13
C ALA A 393 0.43 -11.18 -1.95
N LEU A 394 0.29 -10.95 -3.27
CA LEU A 394 1.43 -10.61 -4.15
C LEU A 394 2.08 -9.28 -3.73
N VAL A 395 1.29 -8.26 -3.38
CA VAL A 395 1.82 -6.98 -2.89
C VAL A 395 2.55 -7.17 -1.56
N LEU A 396 2.00 -7.97 -0.63
CA LEU A 396 2.66 -8.30 0.64
C LEU A 396 3.98 -9.05 0.45
N ASP A 397 4.11 -9.90 -0.57
CA ASP A 397 5.40 -10.50 -0.93
C ASP A 397 6.44 -9.45 -1.33
N THR A 398 6.04 -8.42 -2.09
CA THR A 398 6.94 -7.31 -2.45
C THR A 398 7.30 -6.45 -1.23
N LEU A 399 6.38 -6.29 -0.28
CA LEU A 399 6.62 -5.55 0.96
C LEU A 399 7.68 -6.24 1.82
N ARG A 400 7.61 -7.56 1.98
CA ARG A 400 8.62 -8.33 2.74
C ARG A 400 10.03 -8.18 2.18
N LEU A 401 10.17 -8.25 0.85
CA LEU A 401 11.46 -8.00 0.20
C LEU A 401 11.94 -6.56 0.44
N THR A 402 11.01 -5.60 0.36
CA THR A 402 11.32 -4.18 0.54
C THR A 402 11.79 -3.88 1.96
N GLU A 403 11.05 -4.32 2.99
CA GLU A 403 11.41 -4.18 4.41
C GLU A 403 12.82 -4.69 4.69
N ARG A 404 13.11 -5.91 4.21
CA ARG A 404 14.43 -6.52 4.40
C ARG A 404 15.52 -5.72 3.69
N SER A 405 15.32 -5.39 2.42
CA SER A 405 16.36 -4.77 1.59
C SER A 405 16.65 -3.34 2.03
N VAL A 406 15.61 -2.58 2.40
CA VAL A 406 15.77 -1.23 2.97
C VAL A 406 16.57 -1.29 4.26
N ALA A 407 16.20 -2.16 5.21
CA ALA A 407 16.96 -2.34 6.44
C ALA A 407 18.42 -2.75 6.15
N TRP A 408 18.64 -3.60 5.14
CA TRP A 408 19.98 -4.02 4.74
C TRP A 408 20.83 -2.85 4.22
N PHE A 409 20.30 -2.01 3.31
CA PHE A 409 21.02 -0.85 2.77
C PHE A 409 21.28 0.19 3.85
N LEU A 410 20.34 0.40 4.77
CA LEU A 410 20.53 1.27 5.92
C LEU A 410 21.70 0.83 6.81
N VAL A 411 21.86 -0.48 7.05
CA VAL A 411 22.90 -1.01 7.94
C VAL A 411 24.25 -1.22 7.23
N ASN A 412 24.24 -1.66 5.96
CA ASN A 412 25.43 -2.13 5.25
C ASN A 412 25.89 -1.21 4.11
N GLY A 413 25.07 -0.24 3.69
CA GLY A 413 25.39 0.72 2.64
C GLY A 413 26.46 1.72 3.07
N THR A 414 27.05 2.41 2.09
CA THR A 414 28.06 3.43 2.37
C THR A 414 27.37 4.75 2.71
N HIS A 415 27.59 5.29 3.91
CA HIS A 415 26.94 6.52 4.38
C HIS A 415 27.79 7.78 4.10
N PRO A 416 27.17 8.90 3.67
CA PRO A 416 25.74 9.05 3.36
C PRO A 416 25.35 8.25 2.11
N LEU A 417 24.15 7.64 2.13
CA LEU A 417 23.67 6.82 1.02
C LEU A 417 23.54 7.65 -0.26
N ASN A 418 24.15 7.18 -1.35
CA ASN A 418 24.00 7.77 -2.67
C ASN A 418 23.18 6.85 -3.57
N VAL A 419 21.98 7.30 -3.96
CA VAL A 419 21.01 6.46 -4.69
C VAL A 419 21.59 5.97 -6.01
N ALA A 420 22.14 6.86 -6.84
CA ALA A 420 22.68 6.50 -8.15
C ALA A 420 23.85 5.52 -8.06
N THR A 421 24.76 5.73 -7.11
CA THR A 421 25.95 4.88 -6.93
C THR A 421 25.58 3.48 -6.44
N GLU A 422 24.70 3.40 -5.45
CA GLU A 422 24.23 2.12 -4.92
C GLU A 422 23.38 1.36 -5.96
N VAL A 423 22.49 2.04 -6.71
CA VAL A 423 21.76 1.38 -7.80
C VAL A 423 22.71 0.83 -8.86
N ALA A 424 23.69 1.62 -9.31
CA ALA A 424 24.68 1.17 -10.29
C ALA A 424 25.53 -0.02 -9.79
N ALA A 425 25.84 -0.07 -8.50
CA ALA A 425 26.63 -1.13 -7.91
C ALA A 425 25.86 -2.46 -7.76
N TYR A 426 24.55 -2.41 -7.50
CA TYR A 426 23.77 -3.61 -7.16
C TYR A 426 22.87 -4.12 -8.27
N GLN A 427 22.31 -3.26 -9.12
CA GLN A 427 21.25 -3.63 -10.07
C GLN A 427 21.67 -4.76 -11.02
N GLN A 428 22.87 -4.70 -11.61
CA GLN A 428 23.34 -5.73 -12.52
C GLN A 428 23.50 -7.09 -11.83
N GLY A 429 24.06 -7.11 -10.62
CA GLY A 429 24.25 -8.34 -9.85
C GLY A 429 22.93 -8.98 -9.43
N VAL A 430 21.96 -8.16 -9.00
CA VAL A 430 20.60 -8.63 -8.67
C VAL A 430 19.89 -9.18 -9.91
N SER A 431 19.98 -8.51 -11.05
CA SER A 431 19.40 -8.97 -12.32
C SER A 431 20.00 -10.29 -12.80
N ALA A 432 21.32 -10.44 -12.68
CA ALA A 432 22.03 -11.69 -12.99
C ALA A 432 21.60 -12.84 -12.08
N LEU A 433 21.43 -12.59 -10.78
CA LEU A 433 20.89 -13.57 -9.84
C LEU A 433 19.48 -14.00 -10.21
N HIS A 434 18.59 -13.05 -10.46
CA HIS A 434 17.21 -13.33 -10.84
C HIS A 434 17.12 -14.22 -12.09
N SER A 435 17.89 -13.86 -13.14
CA SER A 435 17.93 -14.62 -14.39
C SER A 435 18.60 -15.99 -14.27
N GLY A 436 19.41 -16.20 -13.23
CA GLY A 436 20.18 -17.42 -13.00
C GLY A 436 19.58 -18.36 -11.95
N LEU A 437 18.45 -18.03 -11.31
CA LEU A 437 17.89 -18.79 -10.17
C LEU A 437 17.78 -20.30 -10.44
N ASP A 438 17.29 -20.69 -11.61
CA ASP A 438 17.14 -22.10 -12.02
C ASP A 438 18.46 -22.90 -12.01
N ARG A 439 19.61 -22.21 -12.09
CA ARG A 439 20.94 -22.84 -12.03
C ARG A 439 21.44 -23.04 -10.61
N PHE A 440 21.00 -22.20 -9.67
CA PHE A 440 21.52 -22.17 -8.30
C PHE A 440 20.67 -22.98 -7.33
N LEU A 441 19.36 -23.01 -7.58
CA LEU A 441 18.39 -23.75 -6.78
C LEU A 441 18.29 -25.19 -7.32
N VAL A 442 18.53 -26.16 -6.45
CA VAL A 442 18.45 -27.59 -6.78
C VAL A 442 17.74 -28.35 -5.66
N GLY A 443 17.13 -29.49 -6.00
CA GLY A 443 16.44 -30.33 -5.02
C GLY A 443 15.25 -29.62 -4.39
N ASP A 444 15.18 -29.64 -3.06
CA ASP A 444 14.04 -29.13 -2.28
C ASP A 444 13.76 -27.64 -2.49
N GLU A 445 14.79 -26.81 -2.69
CA GLU A 445 14.65 -25.36 -2.92
C GLU A 445 13.94 -25.08 -4.26
N ALA A 446 14.34 -25.79 -5.32
CA ALA A 446 13.71 -25.70 -6.63
C ALA A 446 12.27 -26.25 -6.60
N ALA A 447 12.03 -27.33 -5.85
CA ALA A 447 10.69 -27.90 -5.68
C ALA A 447 9.76 -26.95 -4.91
N SER A 448 10.25 -26.29 -3.87
CA SER A 448 9.52 -25.27 -3.10
C SER A 448 9.15 -24.07 -3.97
N LEU A 449 10.10 -23.56 -4.76
CA LEU A 449 9.84 -22.48 -5.71
C LEU A 449 8.77 -22.88 -6.74
N ALA A 450 8.90 -24.08 -7.34
CA ALA A 450 7.93 -24.59 -8.30
C ALA A 450 6.53 -24.77 -7.69
N ALA A 451 6.43 -25.21 -6.44
CA ALA A 451 5.16 -25.33 -5.72
C ALA A 451 4.49 -23.97 -5.52
N ARG A 452 5.25 -22.95 -5.10
CA ARG A 452 4.74 -21.57 -4.95
C ARG A 452 4.26 -20.97 -6.28
N VAL A 453 4.99 -21.24 -7.36
CA VAL A 453 4.56 -20.84 -8.71
C VAL A 453 3.26 -21.53 -9.11
N ALA A 454 3.17 -22.85 -8.93
CA ALA A 454 1.98 -23.63 -9.26
C ALA A 454 0.75 -23.16 -8.45
N GLU A 455 0.94 -22.86 -7.17
CA GLU A 455 -0.13 -22.32 -6.31
C GLU A 455 -0.62 -20.95 -6.82
N ALA A 456 0.27 -20.01 -7.13
CA ALA A 456 -0.13 -18.71 -7.65
C ALA A 456 -0.86 -18.83 -9.02
N VAL A 457 -0.37 -19.70 -9.91
CA VAL A 457 -1.02 -19.97 -11.20
C VAL A 457 -2.41 -20.57 -11.02
N ALA A 458 -2.58 -21.48 -10.05
CA ALA A 458 -3.90 -22.05 -9.73
C ALA A 458 -4.91 -20.98 -9.26
N HIS A 459 -4.44 -19.86 -8.72
CA HIS A 459 -5.26 -18.71 -8.34
C HIS A 459 -5.42 -17.66 -9.45
N GLY A 460 -5.03 -17.99 -10.69
CA GLY A 460 -5.22 -17.13 -11.87
C GLY A 460 -4.10 -16.14 -12.13
N VAL A 461 -2.99 -16.19 -11.37
CA VAL A 461 -1.82 -15.32 -11.62
C VAL A 461 -1.08 -15.80 -12.88
N PRO A 462 -0.76 -14.91 -13.83
CA PRO A 462 0.04 -15.28 -15.00
C PRO A 462 1.38 -15.92 -14.61
N GLU A 463 1.77 -17.01 -15.28
CA GLU A 463 2.94 -17.81 -14.90
C GLU A 463 4.24 -16.99 -14.80
N ALA A 464 4.45 -16.03 -15.71
CA ALA A 464 5.62 -15.16 -15.68
C ALA A 464 5.68 -14.31 -14.40
N LEU A 465 4.54 -13.75 -13.98
CA LEU A 465 4.45 -12.98 -12.73
C LEU A 465 4.57 -13.90 -11.51
N ALA A 466 3.94 -15.08 -11.54
CA ALA A 466 4.04 -16.07 -10.47
C ALA A 466 5.51 -16.46 -10.20
N LYS A 467 6.31 -16.69 -11.26
CA LYS A 467 7.76 -16.94 -11.16
C LYS A 467 8.51 -15.78 -10.53
N GLN A 468 8.21 -14.55 -10.94
CA GLN A 468 8.84 -13.35 -10.39
C GLN A 468 8.55 -13.17 -8.89
N VAL A 469 7.29 -13.28 -8.48
CA VAL A 469 6.89 -13.09 -7.08
C VAL A 469 7.37 -14.24 -6.19
N ALA A 470 7.30 -15.48 -6.67
CA ALA A 470 7.78 -16.64 -5.93
C ALA A 470 9.30 -16.57 -5.65
N ALA A 471 10.07 -15.91 -6.52
CA ALA A 471 11.51 -15.71 -6.34
C ALA A 471 11.88 -14.66 -5.27
N LEU A 472 10.98 -13.76 -4.87
CA LEU A 472 11.33 -12.60 -4.02
C LEU A 472 11.98 -12.97 -2.67
N PRO A 473 11.51 -13.98 -1.92
CA PRO A 473 12.15 -14.35 -0.65
C PRO A 473 13.61 -14.80 -0.82
N ILE A 474 13.91 -15.48 -1.93
CA ILE A 474 15.25 -15.93 -2.29
C ILE A 474 16.12 -14.73 -2.67
N LEU A 475 15.56 -13.81 -3.46
CA LEU A 475 16.21 -12.56 -3.84
C LEU A 475 16.47 -11.61 -2.66
N GLY A 476 15.87 -11.84 -1.49
CA GLY A 476 16.22 -11.13 -0.26
C GLY A 476 17.69 -11.32 0.16
N ALA A 477 18.40 -12.33 -0.34
CA ALA A 477 19.84 -12.51 -0.13
C ALA A 477 20.71 -11.71 -1.14
N ALA A 478 20.11 -11.14 -2.19
CA ALA A 478 20.86 -10.59 -3.32
C ALA A 478 21.81 -9.44 -2.93
N PRO A 479 21.45 -8.49 -2.03
CA PRO A 479 22.38 -7.45 -1.61
C PRO A 479 23.64 -8.02 -0.92
N ASP A 480 23.49 -9.05 -0.09
CA ASP A 480 24.62 -9.74 0.53
C ASP A 480 25.51 -10.43 -0.52
N LEU A 481 24.91 -11.13 -1.47
CA LEU A 481 25.64 -11.84 -2.54
C LEU A 481 26.46 -10.88 -3.41
N VAL A 482 25.88 -9.76 -3.82
CA VAL A 482 26.59 -8.74 -4.60
C VAL A 482 27.73 -8.14 -3.80
N ARG A 483 27.50 -7.81 -2.53
CA ARG A 483 28.56 -7.27 -1.66
C ARG A 483 29.72 -8.26 -1.48
N ILE A 484 29.43 -9.55 -1.31
CA ILE A 484 30.44 -10.62 -1.20
C ILE A 484 31.21 -10.77 -2.52
N ALA A 485 30.53 -10.75 -3.66
CA ALA A 485 31.14 -10.81 -4.98
C ALA A 485 32.14 -9.67 -5.18
N THR A 486 31.73 -8.44 -4.88
CA THR A 486 32.59 -7.25 -4.94
C THR A 486 33.80 -7.36 -4.03
N ARG A 487 33.62 -7.81 -2.77
CA ARG A 487 34.73 -7.94 -1.80
C ARG A 487 35.71 -9.05 -2.14
N SER A 488 35.21 -10.18 -2.65
CA SER A 488 36.04 -11.34 -3.00
C SER A 488 36.65 -11.24 -4.41
N GLY A 489 36.20 -10.28 -5.23
CA GLY A 489 36.62 -10.14 -6.63
C GLY A 489 36.13 -11.28 -7.53
N ARG A 490 35.01 -11.92 -7.16
CA ARG A 490 34.46 -13.11 -7.84
C ARG A 490 33.11 -12.79 -8.48
N ASP A 491 32.71 -13.61 -9.45
CA ASP A 491 31.39 -13.49 -10.09
C ASP A 491 30.26 -13.80 -9.10
N VAL A 492 29.17 -13.04 -9.18
CA VAL A 492 27.97 -13.20 -8.33
C VAL A 492 27.39 -14.62 -8.41
N ALA A 493 27.42 -15.26 -9.59
CA ALA A 493 26.97 -16.63 -9.79
C ALA A 493 27.83 -17.64 -9.02
N ALA A 494 29.15 -17.44 -8.97
CA ALA A 494 30.07 -18.30 -8.23
C ALA A 494 29.86 -18.16 -6.71
N VAL A 495 29.63 -16.93 -6.24
CA VAL A 495 29.27 -16.67 -4.84
C VAL A 495 27.93 -17.30 -4.50
N ALA A 496 26.92 -17.17 -5.37
CA ALA A 496 25.60 -17.76 -5.19
C ALA A 496 25.67 -19.28 -5.05
N ALA A 497 26.48 -19.96 -5.88
CA ALA A 497 26.65 -21.42 -5.80
C ALA A 497 27.15 -21.87 -4.40
N VAL A 498 28.13 -21.15 -3.84
CA VAL A 498 28.64 -21.42 -2.48
C VAL A 498 27.60 -21.08 -1.42
N TYR A 499 26.96 -19.91 -1.54
CA TYR A 499 25.95 -19.43 -0.59
C TYR A 499 24.76 -20.38 -0.48
N PHE A 500 24.13 -20.74 -1.61
CA PHE A 500 23.01 -21.69 -1.64
C PHE A 500 23.45 -23.10 -1.29
N GLY A 501 24.68 -23.52 -1.64
CA GLY A 501 25.25 -24.79 -1.18
C GLY A 501 25.31 -24.89 0.35
N LEU A 502 25.79 -23.85 1.03
CA LEU A 502 25.77 -23.74 2.49
C LEU A 502 24.34 -23.70 3.03
N GLY A 503 23.45 -22.98 2.35
CA GLY A 503 22.02 -22.90 2.67
C GLY A 503 21.36 -24.27 2.74
N ARG A 504 21.55 -25.09 1.71
CA ARG A 504 21.05 -26.47 1.68
C ARG A 504 21.65 -27.33 2.77
N ARG A 505 22.98 -27.29 2.94
CA ARG A 505 23.66 -28.16 3.90
C ARG A 505 23.18 -27.91 5.33
N PHE A 506 22.99 -26.64 5.69
CA PHE A 506 22.59 -26.23 7.03
C PHE A 506 21.10 -25.90 7.16
N GLY A 507 20.29 -26.15 6.13
CA GLY A 507 18.84 -25.90 6.16
C GLY A 507 18.45 -24.46 6.49
N LEU A 508 19.23 -23.47 6.03
CA LEU A 508 19.06 -22.07 6.44
C LEU A 508 17.78 -21.44 5.89
N GLU A 509 17.37 -21.82 4.67
CA GLU A 509 16.07 -21.39 4.12
C GLU A 509 14.91 -21.95 4.95
N TRP A 510 14.94 -23.26 5.25
CA TRP A 510 13.95 -23.88 6.12
C TRP A 510 13.87 -23.23 7.50
N LEU A 511 15.01 -22.87 8.12
CA LEU A 511 15.03 -22.16 9.39
C LEU A 511 14.39 -20.77 9.29
N ARG A 512 14.65 -20.03 8.21
CA ARG A 512 14.04 -18.72 7.96
C ARG A 512 12.53 -18.86 7.74
N ASP A 513 12.07 -19.86 7.00
CA ASP A 513 10.65 -20.12 6.79
C ASP A 513 9.94 -20.48 8.10
N ARG A 514 10.58 -21.31 8.94
CA ARG A 514 10.06 -21.63 10.28
C ARG A 514 10.03 -20.43 11.21
N ALA A 515 11.04 -19.57 11.14
CA ALA A 515 11.04 -18.32 11.90
C ALA A 515 9.93 -17.37 11.43
N ALA A 516 9.80 -17.16 10.12
CA ALA A 516 8.75 -16.31 9.54
C ALA A 516 7.33 -16.82 9.83
N GLY A 517 7.15 -18.15 9.88
CA GLY A 517 5.88 -18.79 10.25
C GLY A 517 5.68 -19.02 11.75
N ALA A 518 6.61 -18.59 12.61
CA ALA A 518 6.52 -18.80 14.04
C ALA A 518 5.33 -18.02 14.62
N LYS A 519 4.56 -18.68 15.49
CA LYS A 519 3.48 -18.03 16.23
C LYS A 519 4.11 -17.08 17.26
N VAL A 520 3.86 -15.79 17.09
CA VAL A 520 4.27 -14.74 18.04
C VAL A 520 3.06 -14.24 18.81
N ASP A 521 3.17 -14.18 20.13
CA ASP A 521 2.10 -13.75 21.03
C ASP A 521 2.25 -12.27 21.43
N ASN A 522 3.44 -11.68 21.25
CA ASN A 522 3.70 -10.27 21.51
C ASN A 522 4.79 -9.70 20.58
N ASP A 523 4.95 -8.38 20.62
CA ASP A 523 5.89 -7.68 19.75
C ASP A 523 7.36 -7.96 20.07
N TRP A 524 7.71 -8.22 21.32
CA TRP A 524 9.07 -8.64 21.68
C TRP A 524 9.46 -9.96 21.00
N GLN A 525 8.52 -10.91 20.92
CA GLN A 525 8.72 -12.15 20.18
C GLN A 525 8.79 -11.89 18.67
N LYS A 526 7.97 -10.98 18.11
CA LYS A 526 8.04 -10.57 16.70
C LYS A 526 9.40 -9.96 16.36
N GLN A 527 9.92 -9.07 17.20
CA GLN A 527 11.26 -8.49 17.07
C GLN A 527 12.35 -9.54 17.20
N ALA A 528 12.22 -10.49 18.14
CA ALA A 528 13.17 -11.59 18.30
C ALA A 528 13.20 -12.49 17.06
N VAL A 529 12.04 -12.82 16.48
CA VAL A 529 11.95 -13.55 15.21
C VAL A 529 12.64 -12.78 14.08
N ALA A 530 12.36 -11.48 13.94
CA ALA A 530 12.99 -10.64 12.92
C ALA A 530 14.52 -10.61 13.09
N ALA A 531 15.01 -10.48 14.33
CA ALA A 531 16.43 -10.51 14.63
C ALA A 531 17.08 -11.86 14.31
N ILE A 532 16.40 -12.98 14.60
CA ILE A 532 16.89 -14.32 14.24
C ILE A 532 16.97 -14.47 12.71
N VAL A 533 15.95 -14.00 11.97
CA VAL A 533 15.98 -14.05 10.50
C VAL A 533 17.17 -13.24 9.97
N ASP A 534 17.40 -12.03 10.48
CA ASP A 534 18.53 -11.19 10.10
C ASP A 534 19.88 -11.86 10.44
N ASP A 535 20.00 -12.46 11.62
CA ASP A 535 21.19 -13.23 12.04
C ASP A 535 21.46 -14.42 11.11
N LEU A 536 20.42 -15.17 10.71
CA LEU A 536 20.57 -16.32 9.80
C LEU A 536 21.11 -15.89 8.43
N PHE A 537 20.67 -14.74 7.91
CA PHE A 537 21.27 -14.15 6.70
C PHE A 537 22.73 -13.74 6.95
N ALA A 538 23.02 -13.05 8.04
CA ALA A 538 24.37 -12.63 8.39
C ALA A 538 25.32 -13.81 8.56
N HIS A 539 24.88 -14.90 9.18
CA HIS A 539 25.63 -16.14 9.34
C HIS A 539 25.93 -16.80 8.00
N GLN A 540 24.94 -16.91 7.10
CA GLN A 540 25.15 -17.47 5.78
C GLN A 540 26.16 -16.65 4.97
N SER A 541 26.05 -15.32 5.01
CA SER A 541 26.98 -14.39 4.35
C SER A 541 28.40 -14.52 4.90
N ALA A 542 28.55 -14.58 6.23
CA ALA A 542 29.84 -14.77 6.86
C ALA A 542 30.48 -16.12 6.51
N LEU A 543 29.70 -17.22 6.56
CA LEU A 543 30.18 -18.54 6.15
C LEU A 543 30.62 -18.56 4.69
N THR A 544 29.85 -17.93 3.81
CA THR A 544 30.16 -17.84 2.38
C THR A 544 31.50 -17.16 2.15
N MET A 545 31.74 -15.99 2.77
CA MET A 545 33.05 -15.31 2.72
C MET A 545 34.18 -16.23 3.18
N ARG A 546 34.00 -16.94 4.31
CA ARG A 546 35.05 -17.80 4.86
C ARG A 546 35.37 -19.00 3.98
N VAL A 547 34.37 -19.60 3.33
CA VAL A 547 34.61 -20.66 2.35
C VAL A 547 35.43 -20.08 1.18
N LEU A 548 35.00 -18.93 0.64
CA LEU A 548 35.66 -18.25 -0.48
C LEU A 548 37.09 -17.77 -0.18
N ASP A 549 37.43 -17.47 1.08
CA ASP A 549 38.79 -17.09 1.49
C ASP A 549 39.73 -18.31 1.55
N SER A 550 39.19 -19.50 1.76
CA SER A 550 39.97 -20.73 2.00
C SER A 550 39.99 -21.73 0.84
N GLU A 551 39.08 -21.58 -0.13
CA GLU A 551 38.86 -22.53 -1.22
C GLU A 551 38.59 -21.82 -2.57
N ALA A 552 38.51 -22.58 -3.65
CA ALA A 552 38.00 -22.09 -4.94
C ALA A 552 36.51 -21.70 -4.83
N ALA A 553 35.95 -20.94 -5.79
CA ALA A 553 34.53 -20.57 -5.76
C ALA A 553 33.72 -21.49 -6.66
N ASP A 554 33.62 -22.72 -6.22
CA ASP A 554 32.77 -23.73 -6.84
C ASP A 554 31.97 -24.48 -5.77
N SER A 555 31.07 -25.35 -6.19
CA SER A 555 30.26 -26.15 -5.27
C SER A 555 31.10 -27.13 -4.43
N ALA A 556 32.26 -27.56 -4.94
CA ALA A 556 33.14 -28.50 -4.24
C ALA A 556 33.86 -27.83 -3.05
N ALA A 557 34.00 -26.50 -3.07
CA ALA A 557 34.54 -25.70 -1.97
C ALA A 557 33.79 -25.91 -0.65
N VAL A 558 32.46 -26.06 -0.70
CA VAL A 558 31.63 -26.28 0.48
C VAL A 558 32.00 -27.63 1.13
N ASP A 559 32.08 -28.69 0.34
CA ASP A 559 32.42 -30.03 0.83
C ASP A 559 33.86 -30.10 1.37
N ALA A 560 34.81 -29.45 0.68
CA ALA A 560 36.20 -29.36 1.12
C ALA A 560 36.33 -28.60 2.47
N TRP A 561 35.63 -27.48 2.61
CA TRP A 561 35.61 -26.71 3.85
C TRP A 561 34.99 -27.49 5.01
N ILE A 562 33.89 -28.20 4.76
CA ILE A 562 33.22 -29.07 5.74
C ILE A 562 34.14 -30.20 6.18
N ALA A 563 34.84 -30.86 5.25
CA ALA A 563 35.71 -31.98 5.57
C ALA A 563 36.81 -31.60 6.58
N ARG A 564 37.32 -30.37 6.52
CA ARG A 564 38.32 -29.84 7.46
C ARG A 564 37.74 -29.45 8.84
N ARG A 565 36.42 -29.29 8.94
CA ARG A 565 35.70 -28.81 10.14
C ARG A 565 34.66 -29.81 10.65
N ARG A 566 34.82 -31.08 10.28
CA ARG A 566 33.84 -32.15 10.49
C ARG A 566 33.22 -32.21 11.90
N PRO A 567 33.99 -32.16 13.02
CA PRO A 567 33.39 -32.26 14.36
C PRO A 567 32.44 -31.11 14.72
N LEU A 568 32.71 -29.90 14.21
CA LEU A 568 31.84 -28.73 14.42
C LEU A 568 30.58 -28.82 13.55
N VAL A 569 30.75 -29.25 12.31
CA VAL A 569 29.65 -29.38 11.34
C VAL A 569 28.67 -30.50 11.75
N GLU A 570 29.17 -31.67 12.15
CA GLU A 570 28.33 -32.80 12.59
C GLU A 570 27.45 -32.43 13.80
N ARG A 571 27.95 -31.58 14.71
CA ARG A 571 27.17 -31.08 15.84
C ARG A 571 25.97 -30.23 15.40
N VAL A 572 26.18 -29.34 14.44
CA VAL A 572 25.12 -28.48 13.91
C VAL A 572 24.10 -29.33 13.13
N GLU A 573 24.57 -30.28 12.34
CA GLU A 573 23.68 -31.18 11.57
C GLU A 573 22.81 -32.06 12.46
N THR A 574 23.37 -32.56 13.56
CA THR A 574 22.63 -33.34 14.55
C THR A 574 21.48 -32.50 15.12
N LEU A 575 21.76 -31.27 15.56
CA LEU A 575 20.74 -30.34 16.06
C LEU A 575 19.65 -30.06 15.00
N LEU A 576 20.05 -29.80 13.76
CA LEU A 576 19.08 -29.51 12.68
C LEU A 576 18.21 -30.72 12.37
N SER A 577 18.77 -31.93 12.44
CA SER A 577 18.01 -33.18 12.30
C SER A 577 17.01 -33.37 13.44
N GLU A 578 17.41 -33.07 14.68
CA GLU A 578 16.52 -33.10 15.84
C GLU A 578 15.37 -32.11 15.70
N LEU A 579 15.66 -30.88 15.27
CA LEU A 579 14.65 -29.84 15.03
C LEU A 579 13.66 -30.21 13.93
N ARG A 580 14.13 -30.84 12.84
CA ARG A 580 13.25 -31.32 11.76
C ARG A 580 12.36 -32.48 12.19
N GLY A 581 12.78 -33.25 13.20
CA GLY A 581 11.99 -34.32 13.80
C GLY A 581 10.90 -33.82 14.77
N GLN A 582 10.91 -32.55 15.16
CA GLN A 582 9.91 -31.98 16.05
C GLN A 582 8.59 -31.67 15.31
N PRO A 583 7.42 -31.82 15.95
CA PRO A 583 6.13 -31.44 15.38
C PRO A 583 6.01 -29.95 15.05
N GLY A 584 6.79 -29.12 15.74
CA GLY A 584 6.85 -27.68 15.55
C GLY A 584 8.16 -27.11 16.09
N VAL A 585 8.55 -25.94 15.57
CA VAL A 585 9.77 -25.23 15.98
C VAL A 585 9.34 -23.94 16.69
N ASP A 586 9.69 -23.80 17.96
CA ASP A 586 9.41 -22.59 18.74
C ASP A 586 10.56 -21.57 18.71
N LEU A 587 10.34 -20.40 19.30
CA LEU A 587 11.32 -19.32 19.34
C LEU A 587 12.61 -19.71 20.09
N ALA A 588 12.52 -20.52 21.14
CA ALA A 588 13.67 -20.95 21.92
C ALA A 588 14.55 -21.92 21.11
N MET A 589 13.91 -22.85 20.39
CA MET A 589 14.57 -23.75 19.45
C MET A 589 15.29 -22.98 18.33
N LEU A 590 14.65 -21.96 17.75
CA LEU A 590 15.27 -21.07 16.76
C LEU A 590 16.47 -20.32 17.33
N ALA A 591 16.38 -19.80 18.55
CA ALA A 591 17.49 -19.10 19.21
C ALA A 591 18.69 -20.03 19.45
N VAL A 592 18.45 -21.30 19.82
CA VAL A 592 19.49 -22.31 19.98
C VAL A 592 20.16 -22.63 18.64
N ALA A 593 19.37 -22.84 17.57
CA ALA A 593 19.88 -23.07 16.22
C ALA A 593 20.75 -21.89 15.74
N ASN A 594 20.25 -20.66 15.92
CA ASN A 594 20.96 -19.44 15.55
C ASN A 594 22.33 -19.35 16.25
N ARG A 595 22.37 -19.61 17.57
CA ARG A 595 23.62 -19.59 18.34
C ARG A 595 24.64 -20.64 17.86
N GLN A 596 24.18 -21.84 17.50
CA GLN A 596 25.06 -22.91 17.03
C GLN A 596 25.62 -22.62 15.64
N LEU A 597 24.80 -22.05 14.75
CA LEU A 597 25.24 -21.56 13.43
C LEU A 597 26.26 -20.43 13.55
N ARG A 598 26.08 -19.49 14.49
CA ARG A 598 27.08 -18.48 14.81
C ARG A 598 28.42 -19.11 15.16
N GLY A 599 28.44 -20.24 15.88
CA GLY A 599 29.65 -20.98 16.21
C GLY A 599 30.47 -21.42 14.98
N LEU A 600 29.84 -21.65 13.82
CA LEU A 600 30.55 -21.97 12.57
C LEU A 600 31.26 -20.75 11.96
N THR A 601 30.79 -19.54 12.28
CA THR A 601 31.38 -18.28 11.80
C THR A 601 32.60 -17.84 12.62
N VAL A 602 32.73 -18.32 13.86
CA VAL A 602 33.78 -17.91 14.81
C VAL A 602 34.78 -19.05 15.00
N GLY A 603 36.00 -18.90 14.45
CA GLY A 603 37.06 -19.92 14.46
C GLY A 603 37.13 -20.68 13.16
#